data_AF-A0A7X6NCG8-F1
#
_entry.id   AF-A0A7X6NCG8-F1
#
_cell.length_a   1.000
_cell.length_b   1.000
_cell.length_c   1.000
_cell.angle_alpha   90.00
_cell.angle_beta   90.00
_cell.angle_gamma   90.00
#
_symmetry.space_group_name_H-M   'P 1'
#
loop_
_entity.id
_entity.type
_entity.pdbx_description
1 polymer ?
#
loop_
_entity_poly.entity_id
_entity_poly.type
_entity_poly.pdbx_seq_one_letter_code
_entity_poly.pdbx_strand_id
1 'polypeptide(L)'
;MPIEVSKKSNEPVNNFLIRFNRTLKKAGVLEEAKKTRFYNPESNRNSKKESAVYRAQMKEKIAFLKKRGVIKGNEDIKVIKKLLRNPKWSSINLPR
;
A
#
# COMPACT_ATOMS: atom_id res chain seq x y z
N MET A 1 11.59 20.65 -5.70
CA MET A 1 12.25 20.59 -7.02
C MET A 1 11.27 20.06 -8.05
N PRO A 2 11.20 20.63 -9.26
CA PRO A 2 10.39 20.07 -10.33
C PRO A 2 10.89 18.67 -10.70
N ILE A 3 9.96 17.77 -11.03
CA ILE A 3 10.29 16.43 -11.50
C ILE A 3 10.45 16.51 -13.02
N GLU A 4 11.67 16.36 -13.50
CA GLU A 4 11.97 16.36 -14.92
C GLU A 4 12.34 14.96 -15.40
N VAL A 5 11.71 14.52 -16.49
CA VAL A 5 12.02 13.25 -17.15
C VAL A 5 12.12 13.52 -18.65
N SER A 6 13.34 13.46 -19.18
CA SER A 6 13.59 13.57 -20.62
C SER A 6 13.57 12.20 -21.32
N LYS A 7 13.16 12.22 -22.59
CA LYS A 7 13.18 11.05 -23.47
C LYS A 7 14.64 10.75 -23.86
N LYS A 8 15.04 9.49 -23.77
CA LYS A 8 16.38 9.07 -24.20
C LYS A 8 16.40 8.86 -25.73
N SER A 9 17.58 8.98 -26.33
CA SER A 9 17.78 8.63 -27.73
C SER A 9 17.43 7.15 -27.96
N ASN A 10 16.74 6.84 -29.06
CA ASN A 10 16.22 5.51 -29.42
C ASN A 10 15.28 4.83 -28.41
N GLU A 11 14.65 5.60 -27.50
CA GLU A 11 13.64 5.05 -26.59
C GLU A 11 12.23 5.03 -27.23
N PRO A 12 11.51 3.89 -27.20
CA PRO A 12 10.09 3.85 -27.57
C PRO A 12 9.27 4.72 -26.60
N VAL A 13 8.27 5.43 -27.12
CA VAL A 13 7.43 6.33 -26.31
C VAL A 13 6.78 5.61 -25.11
N ASN A 14 6.40 4.34 -25.28
CA ASN A 14 5.80 3.55 -24.21
C ASN A 14 6.76 3.35 -23.02
N ASN A 15 8.04 3.07 -23.29
CA ASN A 15 9.06 2.88 -22.24
C ASN A 15 9.32 4.18 -21.48
N PHE A 16 9.32 5.31 -22.19
CA PHE A 16 9.39 6.63 -21.59
C PHE A 16 8.21 6.90 -20.64
N LEU A 17 6.97 6.61 -21.07
CA LEU A 17 5.77 6.76 -20.23
C LEU A 17 5.81 5.88 -18.97
N ILE A 18 6.30 4.64 -19.07
CA ILE A 18 6.46 3.76 -17.91
C ILE A 18 7.46 4.35 -16.91
N ARG A 19 8.61 4.86 -17.39
CA ARG A 19 9.59 5.53 -16.55
C ARG A 19 9.01 6.77 -15.90
N PHE A 20 8.37 7.63 -16.67
CA PHE A 20 7.70 8.83 -16.16
C PHE A 20 6.72 8.49 -15.04
N ASN A 21 5.83 7.53 -15.27
CA ASN A 21 4.87 7.08 -14.27
C ASN A 21 5.54 6.51 -13.01
N ARG A 22 6.64 5.77 -13.15
CA ARG A 22 7.41 5.25 -12.01
C ARG A 22 8.08 6.38 -11.22
N THR A 23 8.69 7.35 -11.90
CA THR A 23 9.31 8.52 -11.28
C THR A 23 8.29 9.35 -10.53
N LEU A 24 7.13 9.61 -11.14
CA LEU A 24 6.04 10.37 -10.54
C LEU A 24 5.47 9.66 -9.30
N LYS A 25 5.29 8.33 -9.36
CA LYS A 25 4.90 7.51 -8.20
C LYS A 25 5.95 7.56 -7.09
N LYS A 26 7.24 7.43 -7.43
CA LYS A 26 8.34 7.46 -6.46
C LYS A 26 8.46 8.82 -5.77
N ALA A 27 8.22 9.91 -6.51
CA ALA A 27 8.25 11.25 -5.97
C ALA A 27 7.05 11.56 -5.06
N GLY A 28 5.96 10.79 -5.15
CA GLY A 28 4.83 10.90 -4.22
C GLY A 28 4.00 12.18 -4.33
N VAL A 29 4.27 13.06 -5.29
CA VAL A 29 3.64 14.39 -5.42
C VAL A 29 2.11 14.32 -5.46
N LEU A 30 1.56 13.36 -6.22
CA LEU A 30 0.10 13.17 -6.26
C LEU A 30 -0.48 12.67 -4.93
N GLU A 31 0.27 11.85 -4.21
CA GLU A 31 -0.18 11.32 -2.91
C GLU A 31 -0.14 12.41 -1.84
N GLU A 32 0.91 13.21 -1.84
CA GLU A 32 1.04 14.38 -0.97
C GLU A 32 -0.08 15.39 -1.25
N ALA A 33 -0.28 15.77 -2.52
CA ALA A 33 -1.35 16.69 -2.91
C ALA A 33 -2.74 16.17 -2.51
N LYS A 34 -3.00 14.86 -2.63
CA LYS A 34 -4.26 14.26 -2.15
C LYS A 34 -4.39 14.30 -0.64
N LYS A 35 -3.30 14.06 0.08
CA LYS A 35 -3.26 14.05 1.55
C LYS A 35 -3.48 15.45 2.13
N THR A 36 -2.91 16.48 1.50
CA THR A 36 -2.99 17.88 1.96
C THR A 36 -4.18 18.64 1.38
N ARG A 37 -4.93 18.06 0.42
CA ARG A 37 -6.11 18.68 -0.19
C ARG A 37 -7.14 19.17 0.82
N PHE A 38 -7.28 18.46 1.94
CA PHE A 38 -8.21 18.80 3.01
C PHE A 38 -7.48 18.83 4.36
N TYR A 39 -7.95 19.68 5.27
CA TYR A 39 -7.47 19.67 6.64
C TYR A 39 -7.81 18.33 7.30
N ASN A 40 -6.79 17.70 7.87
CA ASN A 40 -6.93 16.47 8.64
C ASN A 40 -6.45 16.71 10.08
N PRO A 41 -7.35 16.69 11.08
CA PRO A 41 -6.96 16.89 12.47
C PRO A 41 -6.03 15.76 12.95
N GLU A 42 -5.19 16.06 13.93
CA GLU A 42 -4.32 15.04 14.51
C GLU A 42 -5.14 13.96 15.22
N SER A 43 -4.83 12.68 14.96
CA SER A 43 -5.53 11.57 15.58
C SER A 43 -5.33 11.56 17.10
N ASN A 44 -6.42 11.35 17.85
CA ASN A 44 -6.36 11.21 19.30
C ASN A 44 -5.56 9.95 19.72
N ARG A 45 -5.18 9.88 21.00
CA ARG A 45 -4.38 8.78 21.56
C ARG A 45 -5.01 7.40 21.32
N ASN A 46 -6.33 7.29 21.47
CA ASN A 46 -7.06 6.03 21.29
C ASN A 46 -7.05 5.56 19.84
N SER A 47 -7.30 6.46 18.89
CA SER A 47 -7.25 6.20 17.45
C SER A 47 -5.85 5.80 16.98
N LYS A 48 -4.81 6.45 17.52
CA LYS A 48 -3.40 6.04 17.29
C LYS A 48 -3.16 4.61 17.79
N LYS A 49 -3.64 4.27 19.00
CA LYS A 49 -3.52 2.93 19.59
C LYS A 49 -4.26 1.88 18.77
N GLU A 50 -5.53 2.11 18.42
CA GLU A 50 -6.34 1.21 17.61
C GLU A 50 -5.71 0.97 16.24
N SER A 51 -5.22 2.03 15.59
CA SER A 51 -4.50 1.93 14.33
C SER A 51 -3.24 1.07 14.44
N ALA A 52 -2.48 1.21 15.53
CA ALA A 52 -1.26 0.42 15.76
C ALA A 52 -1.59 -1.05 16.00
N VAL A 53 -2.59 -1.35 16.83
CA VAL A 53 -3.07 -2.71 17.10
C VAL A 53 -3.55 -3.38 15.82
N TYR A 54 -4.37 -2.69 15.03
CA TYR A 54 -4.86 -3.20 13.75
C TYR A 54 -3.70 -3.52 12.79
N ARG A 55 -2.69 -2.64 12.67
CA ARG A 55 -1.51 -2.89 11.83
C ARG A 55 -0.71 -4.11 12.28
N ALA A 56 -0.53 -4.30 13.59
CA ALA A 56 0.18 -5.45 14.15
C ALA A 56 -0.55 -6.76 13.82
N GLN A 57 -1.85 -6.84 14.13
CA GLN A 57 -2.70 -7.99 13.81
C GLN A 57 -2.71 -8.31 12.32
N MET A 58 -2.77 -7.26 11.48
CA MET A 58 -2.77 -7.41 10.03
C MET A 58 -1.44 -7.98 9.51
N LYS A 59 -0.31 -7.54 10.08
CA LYS A 59 1.02 -8.04 9.71
C LYS A 59 1.15 -9.53 10.00
N GLU A 60 0.65 -9.99 11.15
CA GLU A 60 0.65 -11.40 11.53
C GLU A 60 -0.27 -12.24 10.63
N LYS A 61 -1.48 -11.75 10.33
CA LYS A 61 -2.40 -12.40 9.39
C LYS A 61 -1.77 -12.60 8.01
N ILE A 62 -1.13 -11.56 7.49
CA ILE A 62 -0.42 -11.63 6.20
C ILE A 62 0.72 -12.62 6.27
N ALA A 63 1.51 -12.62 7.35
CA ALA A 63 2.61 -13.58 7.52
C ALA A 63 2.11 -15.03 7.55
N PHE A 64 1.00 -15.30 8.24
CA PHE A 64 0.38 -16.62 8.28
C PHE A 64 -0.14 -17.08 6.92
N LEU A 65 -0.85 -16.22 6.18
CA LEU A 65 -1.34 -16.51 4.84
C LEU A 65 -0.21 -16.75 3.84
N LYS A 66 0.91 -16.02 3.97
CA LYS A 66 2.14 -16.28 3.21
C LYS A 66 2.71 -17.66 3.53
N LYS A 67 2.81 -18.03 4.82
CA LYS A 67 3.28 -19.37 5.24
C LYS A 67 2.41 -20.50 4.69
N ARG A 68 1.10 -20.29 4.58
CA ARG A 68 0.16 -21.25 3.98
C ARG A 68 0.15 -21.26 2.45
N GLY A 69 0.95 -20.43 1.78
CA GLY A 69 1.01 -20.37 0.32
C GLY A 69 -0.23 -19.72 -0.34
N VAL A 70 -1.11 -19.10 0.45
CA VAL A 70 -2.31 -18.41 -0.06
C VAL A 70 -1.94 -17.09 -0.73
N ILE A 71 -0.87 -16.44 -0.27
CA ILE A 71 -0.36 -15.18 -0.81
C ILE A 71 1.08 -15.38 -1.30
N LYS A 72 1.34 -15.15 -2.60
CA LYS A 72 2.65 -15.40 -3.24
C LYS A 72 3.64 -14.21 -3.21
N GLY A 73 3.33 -13.16 -2.45
CA GLY A 73 4.26 -12.06 -2.17
C GLY A 73 4.13 -10.81 -3.07
N ASN A 74 3.58 -10.96 -4.27
CA ASN A 74 3.37 -9.85 -5.24
C ASN A 74 1.90 -9.46 -5.43
N GLU A 75 0.99 -10.00 -4.61
CA GLU A 75 -0.45 -9.80 -4.80
C GLU A 75 -0.92 -8.43 -4.30
N ASP A 76 -1.88 -7.85 -5.02
CA ASP A 76 -2.45 -6.54 -4.73
C ASP A 76 -3.00 -6.47 -3.30
N ILE A 77 -2.76 -5.35 -2.61
CA ILE A 77 -3.36 -5.02 -1.30
C ILE A 77 -4.90 -5.21 -1.33
N LYS A 78 -5.52 -5.05 -2.50
CA LYS A 78 -6.96 -5.31 -2.74
C LYS A 78 -7.32 -6.78 -2.58
N VAL A 79 -6.52 -7.71 -3.09
CA VAL A 79 -6.70 -9.17 -2.96
C VAL A 79 -6.56 -9.57 -1.49
N ILE A 80 -5.53 -9.06 -0.81
CA ILE A 80 -5.32 -9.29 0.63
C ILE A 80 -6.52 -8.79 1.44
N LYS A 81 -6.98 -7.55 1.21
CA LYS A 81 -8.17 -6.98 1.88
C LYS A 81 -9.49 -7.71 1.53
N LYS A 82 -9.57 -8.37 0.38
CA LYS A 82 -10.74 -9.19 -0.02
C LYS A 82 -10.72 -10.55 0.66
N LEU A 83 -9.56 -11.20 0.72
CA LEU A 83 -9.37 -12.48 1.42
C LEU A 83 -9.62 -12.35 2.93
N LEU A 84 -9.19 -11.25 3.54
CA LEU A 84 -9.39 -10.99 4.97
C LEU A 84 -10.82 -10.56 5.32
N ARG A 85 -11.62 -10.15 4.33
CA ARG A 85 -13.06 -9.89 4.48
C ARG A 85 -13.88 -11.17 4.48
N ASN A 86 -13.30 -12.31 4.10
CA ASN A 86 -13.99 -13.59 4.10
C ASN A 86 -14.11 -14.12 5.55
N PRO A 87 -15.32 -14.46 6.03
CA PRO A 87 -15.59 -14.96 7.38
C PRO A 87 -14.70 -16.13 7.83
N LYS A 88 -14.28 -16.99 6.89
CA LYS A 88 -13.43 -18.16 7.14
C LYS A 88 -12.02 -17.79 7.66
N TRP A 89 -11.54 -16.59 7.32
CA TRP A 89 -10.21 -16.10 7.68
C TRP A 89 -10.25 -14.96 8.69
N SER A 90 -11.44 -14.38 8.96
CA SER A 90 -11.63 -13.36 9.99
C SER A 90 -11.70 -13.95 11.41
N SER A 91 -12.15 -15.19 11.55
CA SER A 91 -12.32 -15.93 12.83
C SER A 91 -11.08 -16.69 13.31
N ILE A 92 -9.99 -16.69 12.54
CA ILE A 92 -8.71 -17.24 13.00
C ILE A 92 -8.19 -16.36 14.14
N ASN A 93 -8.32 -16.86 15.37
CA ASN A 93 -7.61 -16.34 16.54
C ASN A 93 -6.13 -16.51 16.27
N LEU A 94 -5.42 -15.38 16.09
CA LEU A 94 -3.97 -15.41 16.02
C LEU A 94 -3.43 -15.63 17.43
N PRO A 95 -2.42 -16.50 17.60
CA PRO A 95 -1.76 -16.65 18.88
C PRO A 95 -1.20 -15.29 19.29
N ARG A 96 -1.47 -14.90 20.56
CA ARG A 96 -0.89 -13.71 21.18
C ARG A 96 0.62 -13.84 21.33
#